data_AF-A0A2E6D697-F1
#
_entry.id   AF-A0A2E6D697-F1
#
_cell.length_a   1.000
_cell.length_b   1.000
_cell.length_c   1.000
_cell.angle_alpha   90.00
_cell.angle_beta   90.00
_cell.angle_gamma   90.00
#
_symmetry.space_group_name_H-M   'P 1'
#
loop_
_entity.id
_entity.type
_entity.pdbx_description
1 polymer ?
#
loop_
_entity_poly.entity_id
_entity_poly.type
_entity_poly.pdbx_seq_one_letter_code
_entity_poly.pdbx_strand_id
1 'polypeptide(L)'
;MSPANPSAEVENRAAGKGVDLHLTARLEHLRIATLVLIGGPGLMGAALLALALAVGLGEFLVPGALALTTCWILWLVRRRVAQHTRQGTETAAAAVPGRFAALVLTLCGCGVVAAWQLSYEQFKAPLDLGVGPIAWLNTTGVVVISISVALALLLLARFYGTTRTEVLAEARGLASWLRVTAWLTLLETAAYMHGDRLTWLAPALSKFEAFLVLELLAEGLLIALLARRTGRLALACPLFLRIFFGRLDPVSSFFAFLTEAFGIDLRGSWALAFIRRSLAPTLLALAVLAWVGSAFTLVGPSEVGVVEVFGARSGRAPVSPGLHLGWPWPIESVQRVAVDRVRSLPIGFARAKSGASMLWTAQHAEEEYKLLLGDGHELISVNAVLQFKVSDPLVYLYSCADPEGALAAVADRVMMDETVGRSLDSALSENLSELATQIEGRIQQSADGLELGLMVVDLTLMGLHPPVSVAKDYQAVVGARIDRNTRVLEAQAYTNEVLPGAQSQANRLKSRAHADAAARVALARGEAEAFSAVQKTYAAAPELFTFRRLLEAREAQLQGRSFVVIDQRFERDGGALWINGSNAANSTPLEDL
;
A
#
# COMPACT_ATOMS: atom_id res chain seq x y z
N MET A 1 50.32 -78.35 -59.64
CA MET A 1 51.34 -77.63 -60.43
C MET A 1 50.61 -76.70 -61.39
N SER A 2 50.85 -75.39 -61.23
CA SER A 2 50.61 -74.29 -62.19
C SER A 2 49.15 -73.89 -62.53
N PRO A 3 48.90 -72.64 -63.00
CA PRO A 3 49.07 -71.38 -62.26
C PRO A 3 47.86 -70.41 -62.45
N ALA A 4 47.97 -69.25 -61.79
CA ALA A 4 47.07 -68.10 -61.88
C ALA A 4 46.92 -67.51 -63.30
N ASN A 5 45.75 -66.95 -63.60
CA ASN A 5 45.49 -66.12 -64.78
C ASN A 5 45.16 -64.68 -64.34
N PRO A 6 45.93 -63.65 -64.75
CA PRO A 6 45.74 -62.26 -64.37
C PRO A 6 44.83 -61.55 -65.38
N SER A 7 43.53 -61.51 -65.10
CA SER A 7 42.57 -60.69 -65.87
C SER A 7 41.62 -59.85 -64.99
N ALA A 8 41.78 -59.88 -63.67
CA ALA A 8 40.93 -59.13 -62.74
C ALA A 8 41.37 -57.66 -62.49
N GLU A 9 42.51 -57.22 -63.03
CA GLU A 9 43.12 -55.93 -62.65
C GLU A 9 42.82 -54.76 -63.60
N VAL A 10 42.12 -54.99 -64.73
CA VAL A 10 41.83 -53.92 -65.70
C VAL A 10 40.37 -53.42 -65.63
N GLU A 11 39.45 -54.20 -65.07
CA GLU A 11 38.02 -53.80 -65.00
C GLU A 11 37.71 -52.86 -63.81
N ASN A 12 38.56 -52.82 -62.79
CA ASN A 12 38.36 -51.95 -61.62
C ASN A 12 38.79 -50.47 -61.81
N ARG A 13 39.32 -50.09 -62.98
CA ARG A 13 39.66 -48.68 -63.28
C ARG A 13 38.58 -47.91 -64.04
N ALA A 14 37.54 -48.57 -64.54
CA ALA A 14 36.42 -47.92 -65.22
C ALA A 14 35.23 -47.58 -64.29
N ALA A 15 35.17 -48.15 -63.08
CA ALA A 15 34.11 -47.88 -62.10
C ALA A 15 34.36 -46.63 -61.23
N GLY A 16 35.47 -45.90 -61.45
CA GLY A 16 35.85 -44.69 -60.69
C GLY A 16 35.14 -43.40 -61.11
N LYS A 17 34.13 -43.46 -61.98
CA LYS A 17 33.37 -42.28 -62.47
C LYS A 17 31.88 -42.30 -62.13
N GLY A 18 31.43 -43.25 -61.29
CA GLY A 18 30.10 -43.27 -60.69
C GLY A 18 30.07 -42.66 -59.27
N VAL A 19 30.95 -41.70 -58.99
CA VAL A 19 30.99 -41.01 -57.69
C VAL A 19 29.76 -40.09 -57.59
N ASP A 20 28.78 -40.57 -56.83
CA ASP A 20 28.00 -39.78 -55.88
C ASP A 20 26.89 -38.84 -56.38
N LEU A 21 25.97 -39.31 -57.23
CA LEU A 21 24.62 -38.68 -57.26
C LEU A 21 23.83 -38.92 -55.95
N HIS A 22 24.01 -40.07 -55.30
CA HIS A 22 23.37 -40.36 -54.01
C HIS A 22 24.02 -39.62 -52.83
N LEU A 23 25.32 -39.31 -52.90
CA LEU A 23 26.03 -38.57 -51.84
C LEU A 23 25.83 -37.06 -52.01
N THR A 24 25.75 -36.54 -53.24
CA THR A 24 25.35 -35.14 -53.49
C THR A 24 23.89 -34.89 -53.10
N ALA A 25 22.96 -35.79 -53.42
CA ALA A 25 21.58 -35.72 -52.92
C ALA A 25 21.48 -35.87 -51.39
N ARG A 26 22.28 -36.76 -50.76
CA ARG A 26 22.40 -36.85 -49.29
C ARG A 26 22.94 -35.56 -48.69
N LEU A 27 23.93 -34.93 -49.32
CA LEU A 27 24.53 -33.67 -48.86
C LEU A 27 23.58 -32.48 -49.04
N GLU A 28 22.75 -32.45 -50.08
CA GLU A 28 21.72 -31.42 -50.29
C GLU A 28 20.55 -31.56 -49.33
N HIS A 29 20.04 -32.77 -49.09
CA HIS A 29 19.01 -33.01 -48.08
C HIS A 29 19.50 -32.69 -46.66
N LEU A 30 20.76 -33.02 -46.35
CA LEU A 30 21.39 -32.54 -45.12
C LEU A 30 21.52 -31.02 -45.12
N ARG A 31 21.99 -30.37 -46.19
CA ARG A 31 22.12 -28.91 -46.25
C ARG A 31 20.79 -28.18 -46.02
N ILE A 32 19.70 -28.62 -46.64
CA ILE A 32 18.36 -28.03 -46.51
C ILE A 32 17.80 -28.26 -45.10
N ALA A 33 17.88 -29.50 -44.58
CA ALA A 33 17.47 -29.80 -43.21
C ALA A 33 18.29 -29.01 -42.18
N THR A 34 19.58 -28.78 -42.45
CA THR A 34 20.46 -28.01 -41.56
C THR A 34 20.21 -26.49 -41.65
N LEU A 35 19.76 -25.99 -42.81
CA LEU A 35 19.37 -24.57 -42.97
C LEU A 35 18.11 -24.27 -42.18
N VAL A 36 17.15 -25.20 -42.14
CA VAL A 36 15.92 -25.08 -41.34
C VAL A 36 16.19 -25.25 -39.84
N LEU A 37 17.04 -26.22 -39.45
CA LEU A 37 17.41 -26.47 -38.05
C LEU A 37 18.22 -25.33 -37.40
N ILE A 38 19.02 -24.60 -38.18
CA ILE A 38 19.85 -23.48 -37.66
C ILE A 38 19.16 -22.13 -37.90
N GLY A 39 18.50 -21.96 -39.05
CA GLY A 39 17.87 -20.69 -39.44
C GLY A 39 16.59 -20.39 -38.67
N GLY A 40 15.75 -21.40 -38.40
CA GLY A 40 14.46 -21.19 -37.72
C GLY A 40 14.59 -20.66 -36.29
N PRO A 41 15.31 -21.35 -35.40
CA PRO A 41 15.50 -20.92 -34.02
C PRO A 41 16.32 -19.63 -33.89
N GLY A 42 17.31 -19.43 -34.78
CA GLY A 42 18.13 -18.21 -34.81
C GLY A 42 17.34 -16.97 -35.25
N LEU A 43 16.49 -17.09 -36.28
CA LEU A 43 15.60 -16.01 -36.70
C LEU A 43 14.52 -15.73 -35.64
N MET A 44 13.99 -16.76 -34.99
CA MET A 44 13.01 -16.62 -33.92
C MET A 44 13.61 -15.96 -32.67
N GLY A 45 14.83 -16.36 -32.26
CA GLY A 45 15.56 -15.74 -31.16
C GLY A 45 15.99 -14.30 -31.45
N ALA A 46 16.43 -14.01 -32.69
CA ALA A 46 16.76 -12.63 -33.10
C ALA A 46 15.52 -11.73 -33.19
N ALA A 47 14.38 -12.26 -33.65
CA ALA A 47 13.10 -11.54 -33.66
C ALA A 47 12.60 -11.24 -32.24
N LEU A 48 12.70 -12.20 -31.32
CA LEU A 48 12.37 -12.02 -29.90
C LEU A 48 13.29 -11.01 -29.21
N LEU A 49 14.60 -11.04 -29.50
CA LEU A 49 15.57 -10.08 -28.96
C LEU A 49 15.32 -8.66 -29.50
N ALA A 50 15.02 -8.52 -30.80
CA ALA A 50 14.72 -7.24 -31.43
C ALA A 50 13.39 -6.65 -30.90
N LEU A 51 12.37 -7.48 -30.68
CA LEU A 51 11.11 -7.08 -30.07
C LEU A 51 11.30 -6.68 -28.59
N ALA A 52 12.11 -7.42 -27.83
CA ALA A 52 12.44 -7.10 -26.44
C ALA A 52 13.20 -5.78 -26.29
N LEU A 53 14.14 -5.49 -27.20
CA LEU A 53 14.86 -4.22 -27.26
C LEU A 53 13.97 -3.04 -27.67
N ALA A 54 12.99 -3.26 -28.56
CA ALA A 54 12.06 -2.22 -28.99
C ALA A 54 11.01 -1.84 -27.93
N VAL A 55 10.68 -2.75 -27.01
CA VAL A 55 9.65 -2.56 -25.97
C VAL A 55 10.24 -2.25 -24.58
N GLY A 56 11.58 -2.29 -24.43
CA GLY A 56 12.27 -1.86 -23.20
C GLY A 56 12.16 -2.83 -22.02
N LEU A 57 11.87 -4.12 -22.25
CA LEU A 57 11.65 -5.10 -21.20
C LEU A 57 12.92 -5.92 -20.92
N GLY A 58 13.63 -5.59 -19.85
CA GLY A 58 14.88 -6.24 -19.44
C GLY A 58 14.76 -7.73 -19.09
N GLU A 59 13.57 -8.21 -18.77
CA GLU A 59 13.35 -9.61 -18.33
C GLU A 59 13.24 -10.61 -19.49
N PHE A 60 13.04 -10.15 -20.73
CA PHE A 60 13.05 -10.98 -21.95
C PHE A 60 14.46 -11.22 -22.53
N LEU A 61 15.50 -10.61 -21.95
CA LEU A 61 16.89 -10.87 -22.32
C LEU A 61 17.34 -12.29 -21.94
N VAL A 62 16.80 -12.86 -20.86
CA VAL A 62 17.18 -14.19 -20.36
C VAL A 62 16.72 -15.32 -21.31
N PRO A 63 15.44 -15.37 -21.76
CA PRO A 63 15.02 -16.33 -22.80
C PRO A 63 15.76 -16.16 -24.13
N GLY A 64 15.98 -14.91 -24.57
CA GLY A 64 16.72 -14.60 -25.79
C GLY A 64 18.18 -15.07 -25.74
N ALA A 65 18.84 -14.87 -24.60
CA ALA A 65 20.20 -15.36 -24.34
C ALA A 65 20.25 -16.90 -24.26
N LEU A 66 19.25 -17.55 -23.66
CA LEU A 66 19.12 -19.01 -23.65
C LEU A 66 18.94 -19.59 -25.05
N ALA A 67 18.17 -18.93 -25.93
CA ALA A 67 18.02 -19.34 -27.32
C ALA A 67 19.32 -19.18 -28.13
N LEU A 68 20.04 -18.06 -27.93
CA LEU A 68 21.33 -17.79 -28.60
C LEU A 68 22.45 -18.73 -28.11
N THR A 69 22.50 -19.03 -26.82
CA THR A 69 23.44 -20.02 -26.27
C THR A 69 23.13 -21.43 -26.76
N THR A 70 21.86 -21.78 -26.93
CA THR A 70 21.43 -23.05 -27.55
C THR A 70 21.89 -23.12 -29.01
N CYS A 71 21.72 -22.05 -29.80
CA CYS A 71 22.24 -21.98 -31.18
C CYS A 71 23.77 -22.09 -31.26
N TRP A 72 24.49 -21.52 -30.30
CA TRP A 72 25.96 -21.61 -30.22
C TRP A 72 26.43 -23.04 -29.90
N ILE A 73 25.74 -23.75 -28.99
CA ILE A 73 26.01 -25.15 -28.66
C ILE A 73 25.76 -26.05 -29.88
N LEU A 74 24.70 -25.80 -30.66
CA LEU A 74 24.41 -26.54 -31.90
C LEU A 74 25.49 -26.34 -32.97
N TRP A 75 26.00 -25.11 -33.10
CA TRP A 75 27.10 -24.81 -34.00
C TRP A 75 28.40 -25.52 -33.59
N LEU A 76 28.69 -25.57 -32.29
CA LEU A 76 29.84 -26.28 -31.72
C LEU A 76 29.77 -27.80 -31.92
N VAL A 77 28.59 -28.39 -31.70
CA VAL A 77 28.35 -29.83 -31.93
C VAL A 77 28.50 -30.17 -33.41
N ARG A 78 27.93 -29.35 -34.32
CA ARG A 78 28.13 -29.50 -35.76
C ARG A 78 29.60 -29.44 -36.16
N ARG A 79 30.36 -28.49 -35.60
CA ARG A 79 31.80 -28.33 -35.91
C ARG A 79 32.61 -29.55 -35.49
N ARG A 80 32.33 -30.12 -34.31
CA ARG A 80 33.01 -31.35 -33.84
C ARG A 80 32.60 -32.60 -34.62
N VAL A 81 31.31 -32.75 -34.94
CA VAL A 81 30.83 -33.87 -35.75
C VAL A 81 31.43 -33.82 -37.16
N ALA A 82 31.48 -32.64 -37.78
CA ALA A 82 32.09 -32.44 -39.09
C ALA A 82 33.60 -32.73 -39.10
N GLN A 83 34.32 -32.43 -38.01
CA GLN A 83 35.74 -32.75 -37.84
C GLN A 83 35.97 -34.27 -37.71
N HIS A 84 35.11 -34.99 -37.00
CA HIS A 84 35.22 -36.45 -36.85
C HIS A 84 34.81 -37.22 -38.11
N THR A 85 33.80 -36.76 -38.85
CA THR A 85 33.42 -37.37 -40.14
C THR A 85 34.50 -37.24 -41.21
N ARG A 86 35.46 -36.29 -41.06
CA ARG A 86 36.64 -36.20 -41.93
C ARG A 86 37.76 -37.17 -41.56
N GLN A 87 37.73 -37.79 -40.37
CA GLN A 87 38.78 -38.68 -39.88
C GLN A 87 38.46 -40.18 -40.01
N GLY A 88 37.39 -40.56 -40.71
CA GLY A 88 37.20 -41.94 -41.20
C GLY A 88 37.27 -43.06 -40.15
N THR A 89 36.78 -42.83 -38.92
CA THR A 89 36.75 -43.87 -37.87
C THR A 89 35.31 -44.31 -37.60
N GLU A 90 34.91 -45.38 -38.28
CA GLU A 90 33.70 -46.15 -37.98
C GLU A 90 33.92 -47.01 -36.73
N THR A 91 33.74 -46.45 -35.54
CA THR A 91 33.42 -47.28 -34.36
C THR A 91 32.42 -46.57 -33.46
N ALA A 92 31.58 -47.37 -32.79
CA ALA A 92 30.34 -47.04 -32.07
C ALA A 92 30.40 -45.93 -30.99
N ALA A 93 31.52 -45.23 -30.81
CA ALA A 93 31.65 -44.06 -29.94
C ALA A 93 30.95 -42.79 -30.50
N ALA A 94 30.64 -42.74 -31.79
CA ALA A 94 30.03 -41.57 -32.45
C ALA A 94 28.53 -41.36 -32.13
N ALA A 95 27.83 -42.34 -31.54
CA ALA A 95 26.38 -42.24 -31.29
C ALA A 95 26.02 -41.49 -29.98
N VAL A 96 26.95 -41.32 -29.05
CA VAL A 96 26.70 -40.73 -27.73
C VAL A 96 26.46 -39.20 -27.76
N PRO A 97 27.24 -38.37 -28.50
CA PRO A 97 27.03 -36.93 -28.50
C PRO A 97 25.75 -36.49 -29.25
N GLY A 98 25.28 -37.26 -30.23
CA GLY A 98 24.04 -36.97 -30.97
C GLY A 98 22.76 -37.21 -30.16
N ARG A 99 22.76 -38.23 -29.29
CA ARG A 99 21.64 -38.57 -28.40
C ARG A 99 21.42 -37.50 -27.32
N PHE A 100 22.51 -37.08 -26.67
CA PHE A 100 22.46 -36.05 -25.64
C PHE A 100 22.06 -34.67 -26.19
N ALA A 101 22.54 -34.30 -27.38
CA ALA A 101 22.21 -33.03 -28.00
C ALA A 101 20.73 -32.90 -28.40
N ALA A 102 20.11 -33.98 -28.92
CA ALA A 102 18.69 -33.99 -29.28
C ALA A 102 17.77 -33.90 -28.06
N LEU A 103 18.17 -34.53 -26.95
CA LEU A 103 17.45 -34.55 -25.68
C LEU A 103 17.51 -33.19 -24.98
N VAL A 104 18.69 -32.55 -24.97
CA VAL A 104 18.89 -31.17 -24.48
C VAL A 104 18.12 -30.15 -25.33
N LEU A 105 18.06 -30.33 -26.64
CA LEU A 105 17.26 -29.50 -27.56
C LEU A 105 15.76 -29.54 -27.24
N THR A 106 15.20 -30.73 -27.01
CA THR A 106 13.78 -30.87 -26.65
C THR A 106 13.46 -30.36 -25.25
N LEU A 107 14.41 -30.51 -24.32
CA LEU A 107 14.31 -29.98 -22.96
C LEU A 107 14.35 -28.45 -22.92
N CYS A 108 15.27 -27.83 -23.67
CA CYS A 108 15.32 -26.38 -23.79
C CYS A 108 14.09 -25.83 -24.52
N GLY A 109 13.58 -26.51 -25.56
CA GLY A 109 12.38 -26.11 -26.28
C GLY A 109 11.12 -26.14 -25.40
N CYS A 110 10.87 -27.23 -24.69
CA CYS A 110 9.70 -27.35 -23.81
C CYS A 110 9.83 -26.50 -22.54
N GLY A 111 11.05 -26.37 -21.99
CA GLY A 111 11.32 -25.54 -20.81
C GLY A 111 11.15 -24.04 -21.06
N VAL A 112 11.51 -23.54 -22.24
CA VAL A 112 11.29 -22.13 -22.62
C VAL A 112 9.79 -21.82 -22.78
N VAL A 113 9.01 -22.77 -23.30
CA VAL A 113 7.55 -22.63 -23.44
C VAL A 113 6.87 -22.61 -22.08
N ALA A 114 7.19 -23.55 -21.20
CA ALA A 114 6.67 -23.59 -19.83
C ALA A 114 7.06 -22.34 -19.02
N ALA A 115 8.29 -21.86 -19.15
CA ALA A 115 8.77 -20.64 -18.47
C ALA A 115 8.06 -19.37 -18.97
N TRP A 116 7.82 -19.26 -20.29
CA TRP A 116 7.02 -18.17 -20.87
C TRP A 116 5.61 -18.17 -20.30
N GLN A 117 4.94 -19.33 -20.26
CA GLN A 117 3.56 -19.45 -19.79
C GLN A 117 3.42 -19.13 -18.29
N LEU A 118 4.36 -19.60 -17.45
CA LEU A 118 4.40 -19.26 -16.03
C LEU A 118 4.61 -17.75 -15.76
N SER A 119 5.36 -17.06 -16.62
CA SER A 119 5.54 -15.60 -16.51
C SER A 119 4.29 -14.80 -16.89
N TYR A 120 3.42 -15.35 -17.75
CA TYR A 120 2.17 -14.71 -18.17
C TYR A 120 1.15 -14.58 -17.02
N GLU A 121 1.01 -15.60 -16.17
CA GLU A 121 0.14 -15.56 -14.98
C GLU A 121 0.54 -14.47 -13.98
N GLN A 122 1.83 -14.12 -13.92
CA GLN A 122 2.33 -13.05 -13.04
C GLN A 122 2.08 -11.64 -13.61
N PHE A 123 1.82 -11.52 -14.93
CA PHE A 123 1.73 -10.24 -15.65
C PHE A 123 0.33 -9.94 -16.21
N LYS A 124 -0.74 -10.17 -15.41
CA LYS A 124 -2.10 -9.69 -15.71
C LYS A 124 -2.26 -8.15 -15.71
N ALA A 125 -1.21 -7.40 -15.43
CA ALA A 125 -1.25 -5.94 -15.46
C ALA A 125 -1.31 -5.42 -16.92
N PRO A 126 -2.21 -4.49 -17.26
CA PRO A 126 -2.29 -3.92 -18.61
C PRO A 126 -1.00 -3.16 -18.94
N LEU A 127 -0.46 -3.40 -20.14
CA LEU A 127 0.70 -2.66 -20.66
C LEU A 127 0.26 -1.20 -20.89
N ASP A 128 0.74 -0.28 -20.04
CA ASP A 128 0.40 1.14 -20.15
C ASP A 128 1.45 1.87 -21.00
N LEU A 129 1.10 2.09 -22.27
CA LEU A 129 1.94 2.78 -23.26
C LEU A 129 1.64 4.29 -23.32
N GLY A 130 0.98 4.86 -22.31
CA GLY A 130 0.64 6.29 -22.27
C GLY A 130 -0.51 6.71 -23.20
N VAL A 131 -1.22 5.74 -23.79
CA VAL A 131 -2.42 5.92 -24.62
C VAL A 131 -3.65 5.16 -24.06
N GLY A 132 -3.59 4.76 -22.79
CA GLY A 132 -4.63 3.99 -22.10
C GLY A 132 -4.42 2.47 -22.22
N PRO A 133 -5.08 1.67 -21.36
CA PRO A 133 -4.89 0.22 -21.31
C PRO A 133 -5.51 -0.47 -22.53
N ILE A 134 -4.69 -0.83 -23.50
CA ILE A 134 -5.13 -1.56 -24.71
C ILE A 134 -5.09 -3.07 -24.44
N ALA A 135 -6.09 -3.58 -23.72
CA ALA A 135 -6.14 -4.98 -23.26
C ALA A 135 -6.16 -6.03 -24.40
N TRP A 136 -6.66 -5.68 -25.59
CA TRP A 136 -6.85 -6.63 -26.70
C TRP A 136 -5.56 -7.01 -27.43
N LEU A 137 -4.52 -6.17 -27.39
CA LEU A 137 -3.23 -6.43 -28.04
C LEU A 137 -2.43 -7.51 -27.30
N ASN A 138 -2.60 -7.62 -25.97
CA ASN A 138 -1.86 -8.57 -25.14
C ASN A 138 -2.40 -10.01 -25.32
N THR A 139 -3.73 -10.19 -25.35
CA THR A 139 -4.35 -11.51 -25.50
C THR A 139 -4.26 -12.05 -26.93
N THR A 140 -4.48 -11.21 -27.95
CA THR A 140 -4.40 -11.64 -29.35
C THR A 140 -2.97 -11.99 -29.78
N GLY A 141 -1.97 -11.23 -29.33
CA GLY A 141 -0.56 -11.52 -29.59
C GLY A 141 -0.11 -12.86 -29.00
N VAL A 142 -0.50 -13.15 -27.76
CA VAL A 142 -0.16 -14.40 -27.06
C VAL A 142 -0.79 -15.62 -27.74
N VAL A 143 -2.03 -15.51 -28.23
CA VAL A 143 -2.69 -16.60 -28.96
C VAL A 143 -1.96 -16.94 -30.26
N VAL A 144 -1.58 -15.92 -31.04
CA VAL A 144 -0.86 -16.11 -32.31
C VAL A 144 0.51 -16.75 -32.09
N ILE A 145 1.23 -16.32 -31.05
CA ILE A 145 2.53 -16.88 -30.68
C ILE A 145 2.37 -18.34 -30.22
N SER A 146 1.40 -18.63 -29.36
CA SER A 146 1.18 -19.98 -28.82
C SER A 146 0.78 -20.99 -29.90
N ILE A 147 -0.09 -20.59 -30.85
CA ILE A 147 -0.45 -21.41 -32.01
C ILE A 147 0.78 -21.67 -32.91
N SER A 148 1.62 -20.66 -33.11
CA SER A 148 2.84 -20.79 -33.93
C SER A 148 3.85 -21.73 -33.28
N VAL A 149 4.00 -21.67 -31.96
CA VAL A 149 4.85 -22.58 -31.17
C VAL A 149 4.32 -24.01 -31.23
N ALA A 150 3.02 -24.21 -31.01
CA ALA A 150 2.40 -25.53 -31.12
C ALA A 150 2.58 -26.16 -32.51
N LEU A 151 2.45 -25.35 -33.58
CA LEU A 151 2.71 -25.80 -34.95
C LEU A 151 4.17 -26.21 -35.15
N ALA A 152 5.13 -25.43 -34.63
CA ALA A 152 6.54 -25.77 -34.70
C ALA A 152 6.86 -27.08 -33.96
N LEU A 153 6.26 -27.30 -32.79
CA LEU A 153 6.39 -28.55 -32.01
C LEU A 153 5.82 -29.75 -32.77
N LEU A 154 4.67 -29.61 -33.45
CA LEU A 154 4.08 -30.67 -34.27
C LEU A 154 4.93 -31.00 -35.51
N LEU A 155 5.50 -30.00 -36.16
CA LEU A 155 6.41 -30.19 -37.29
C LEU A 155 7.68 -30.93 -36.86
N LEU A 156 8.23 -30.55 -35.71
CA LEU A 156 9.38 -31.22 -35.11
C LEU A 156 9.03 -32.66 -34.70
N ALA A 157 7.85 -32.87 -34.13
CA ALA A 157 7.34 -34.20 -33.80
C ALA A 157 7.20 -35.09 -35.05
N ARG A 158 6.72 -34.52 -36.16
CA ARG A 158 6.61 -35.22 -37.45
C ARG A 158 7.99 -35.60 -38.00
N PHE A 159 8.95 -34.68 -37.93
CA PHE A 159 10.34 -34.93 -38.34
C PHE A 159 10.96 -36.10 -37.58
N TYR A 160 10.90 -36.07 -36.24
CA TYR A 160 11.40 -37.16 -35.41
C TYR A 160 10.60 -38.46 -35.60
N GLY A 161 9.29 -38.38 -35.84
CA GLY A 161 8.46 -39.54 -36.14
C GLY A 161 8.82 -40.25 -37.45
N THR A 162 9.34 -39.51 -38.43
CA THR A 162 9.82 -40.06 -39.72
C THR A 162 11.28 -40.51 -39.72
N THR A 163 12.03 -40.20 -38.66
CA THR A 163 13.45 -40.56 -38.54
C THR A 163 13.58 -42.05 -38.22
N ARG A 164 14.43 -42.77 -38.97
CA ARG A 164 14.66 -44.21 -38.73
C ARG A 164 15.36 -44.41 -37.37
N THR A 165 14.89 -45.40 -36.62
CA THR A 165 15.38 -45.75 -35.26
C THR A 165 16.85 -46.18 -35.23
N GLU A 166 17.41 -46.55 -36.38
CA GLU A 166 18.83 -46.89 -36.55
C GLU A 166 19.75 -45.67 -36.45
N VAL A 167 19.24 -44.48 -36.81
CA VAL A 167 19.98 -43.21 -36.76
C VAL A 167 19.80 -42.53 -35.40
N LEU A 168 18.58 -42.53 -34.87
CA LEU A 168 18.26 -42.10 -33.51
C LEU A 168 17.29 -43.09 -32.86
N ALA A 169 17.78 -43.85 -31.89
CA ALA A 169 16.96 -44.82 -31.15
C ALA A 169 15.79 -44.16 -30.41
N GLU A 170 15.94 -42.88 -30.02
CA GLU A 170 15.02 -42.12 -29.18
C GLU A 170 14.00 -41.29 -29.99
N ALA A 171 14.08 -41.31 -31.32
CA ALA A 171 13.27 -40.45 -32.20
C ALA A 171 11.75 -40.62 -32.01
N ARG A 172 11.29 -41.86 -31.79
CA ARG A 172 9.86 -42.14 -31.54
C ARG A 172 9.38 -41.60 -30.19
N GLY A 173 10.20 -41.71 -29.15
CA GLY A 173 9.93 -41.15 -27.82
C GLY A 173 9.83 -39.63 -27.89
N LEU A 174 10.83 -38.98 -28.47
CA LEU A 174 10.87 -37.52 -28.66
C LEU A 174 9.65 -37.02 -29.46
N ALA A 175 9.25 -37.74 -30.51
CA ALA A 175 8.04 -37.42 -31.27
C ALA A 175 6.74 -37.55 -30.46
N SER A 176 6.68 -38.44 -29.46
CA SER A 176 5.52 -38.55 -28.57
C SER A 176 5.47 -37.42 -27.55
N TRP A 177 6.62 -37.07 -26.95
CA TRP A 177 6.76 -35.94 -26.03
C TRP A 177 6.36 -34.62 -26.69
N LEU A 178 6.90 -34.32 -27.87
CA LEU A 178 6.58 -33.10 -28.61
C LEU A 178 5.10 -32.99 -29.01
N ARG A 179 4.43 -34.10 -29.28
CA ARG A 179 2.98 -34.12 -29.56
C ARG A 179 2.16 -33.80 -28.32
N VAL A 180 2.51 -34.37 -27.17
CA VAL A 180 1.83 -34.11 -25.90
C VAL A 180 1.95 -32.64 -25.51
N THR A 181 3.17 -32.09 -25.56
CA THR A 181 3.42 -30.66 -25.28
C THR A 181 2.69 -29.74 -26.25
N ALA A 182 2.64 -30.08 -27.55
CA ALA A 182 1.88 -29.30 -28.53
C ALA A 182 0.36 -29.29 -28.28
N TRP A 183 -0.20 -30.40 -27.76
CA TRP A 183 -1.63 -30.43 -27.43
C TRP A 183 -1.94 -29.70 -26.12
N LEU A 184 -1.06 -29.78 -25.12
CA LEU A 184 -1.22 -29.06 -23.85
C LEU A 184 -1.17 -27.53 -24.06
N THR A 185 -0.21 -27.04 -24.84
CA THR A 185 -0.09 -25.62 -25.20
C THR A 185 -1.34 -25.08 -25.92
N LEU A 186 -1.95 -25.87 -26.82
CA LEU A 186 -3.21 -25.50 -27.48
C LEU A 186 -4.40 -25.48 -26.52
N LEU A 187 -4.48 -26.46 -25.61
CA LEU A 187 -5.59 -26.60 -24.66
C LEU A 187 -5.54 -25.50 -23.59
N GLU A 188 -4.36 -25.12 -23.14
CA GLU A 188 -4.12 -23.97 -22.27
C GLU A 188 -4.50 -22.65 -22.96
N THR A 189 -4.09 -22.45 -24.22
CA THR A 189 -4.48 -21.27 -25.01
C THR A 189 -6.01 -21.17 -25.15
N ALA A 190 -6.69 -22.30 -25.34
CA ALA A 190 -8.15 -22.34 -25.39
C ALA A 190 -8.80 -22.03 -24.03
N ALA A 191 -8.19 -22.46 -22.92
CA ALA A 191 -8.65 -22.15 -21.57
C ALA A 191 -8.54 -20.64 -21.27
N TYR A 192 -7.45 -19.99 -21.70
CA TYR A 192 -7.27 -18.54 -21.56
C TYR A 192 -8.29 -17.71 -22.37
N MET A 193 -8.74 -18.23 -23.52
CA MET A 193 -9.74 -17.55 -24.36
C MET A 193 -11.16 -17.57 -23.79
N HIS A 194 -11.48 -18.46 -22.84
CA HIS A 194 -12.84 -18.68 -22.35
C HIS A 194 -13.23 -17.87 -21.09
N GLY A 195 -12.36 -16.96 -20.62
CA GLY A 195 -12.66 -16.00 -19.56
C GLY A 195 -12.81 -16.60 -18.14
N ASP A 196 -13.51 -15.87 -17.25
CA ASP A 196 -13.53 -16.08 -15.78
C ASP A 196 -13.94 -17.48 -15.30
N ARG A 197 -14.63 -18.28 -16.12
CA ARG A 197 -15.16 -19.60 -15.72
C ARG A 197 -14.11 -20.71 -15.65
N LEU A 198 -12.97 -20.59 -16.34
CA LEU A 198 -11.93 -21.62 -16.43
C LEU A 198 -10.56 -21.14 -15.95
N THR A 199 -10.53 -20.06 -15.16
CA THR A 199 -9.30 -19.44 -14.64
C THR A 199 -8.45 -20.37 -13.79
N TRP A 200 -9.02 -21.43 -13.21
CA TRP A 200 -8.27 -22.45 -12.47
C TRP A 200 -7.59 -23.49 -13.38
N LEU A 201 -8.12 -23.70 -14.60
CA LEU A 201 -7.68 -24.78 -15.50
C LEU A 201 -6.35 -24.45 -16.16
N ALA A 202 -6.18 -23.20 -16.62
CA ALA A 202 -4.95 -22.74 -17.26
C ALA A 202 -3.71 -22.92 -16.35
N PRO A 203 -3.66 -22.38 -15.11
CA PRO A 203 -2.51 -22.58 -14.23
C PRO A 203 -2.33 -24.04 -13.78
N ALA A 204 -3.38 -24.87 -13.82
CA ALA A 204 -3.25 -26.30 -13.58
C ALA A 204 -2.55 -27.01 -14.75
N LEU A 205 -2.85 -26.64 -16.00
CA LEU A 205 -2.23 -27.18 -17.20
C LEU A 205 -0.75 -26.77 -17.32
N SER A 206 -0.39 -25.51 -17.03
CA SER A 206 1.02 -25.07 -17.08
C SER A 206 1.87 -25.77 -16.01
N LYS A 207 1.32 -25.98 -14.80
CA LYS A 207 2.01 -26.78 -13.75
C LYS A 207 2.17 -28.24 -14.17
N PHE A 208 1.19 -28.81 -14.86
CA PHE A 208 1.26 -30.15 -15.41
C PHE A 208 2.31 -30.26 -16.52
N GLU A 209 2.40 -29.27 -17.41
CA GLU A 209 3.44 -29.19 -18.43
C GLU A 209 4.85 -29.07 -17.81
N ALA A 210 5.03 -28.23 -16.78
CA ALA A 210 6.29 -28.14 -16.05
C ALA A 210 6.68 -29.46 -15.36
N PHE A 211 5.71 -30.20 -14.82
CA PHE A 211 5.93 -31.54 -14.26
C PHE A 211 6.41 -32.53 -15.34
N LEU A 212 5.79 -32.52 -16.51
CA LEU A 212 6.22 -33.35 -17.66
C LEU A 212 7.64 -32.99 -18.12
N VAL A 213 8.00 -31.71 -18.15
CA VAL A 213 9.38 -31.29 -18.47
C VAL A 213 10.38 -31.83 -17.45
N LEU A 214 10.06 -31.75 -16.14
CA LEU A 214 10.90 -32.32 -15.08
C LEU A 214 11.05 -33.84 -15.21
N GLU A 215 9.98 -34.52 -15.62
CA GLU A 215 9.98 -35.96 -15.87
C GLU A 215 10.89 -36.34 -17.06
N LEU A 216 10.79 -35.61 -18.18
CA LEU A 216 11.68 -35.79 -19.34
C LEU A 216 13.15 -35.58 -18.96
N LEU A 217 13.40 -34.62 -18.07
CA LEU A 217 14.72 -34.22 -17.59
C LEU A 217 15.31 -35.31 -16.67
N ALA A 218 14.47 -35.92 -15.82
CA ALA A 218 14.82 -37.07 -14.99
C ALA A 218 15.07 -38.35 -15.82
N GLU A 219 14.22 -38.64 -16.81
CA GLU A 219 14.41 -39.76 -17.74
C GLU A 219 15.70 -39.61 -18.56
N GLY A 220 15.96 -38.41 -19.07
CA GLY A 220 17.18 -38.11 -19.81
C GLY A 220 18.44 -38.27 -18.97
N LEU A 221 18.39 -37.84 -17.70
CA LEU A 221 19.48 -38.05 -16.74
C LEU A 221 19.67 -39.54 -16.43
N LEU A 222 18.59 -40.29 -16.21
CA LEU A 222 18.64 -41.72 -15.95
C LEU A 222 19.24 -42.49 -17.14
N ILE A 223 18.85 -42.17 -18.37
CA ILE A 223 19.44 -42.74 -19.58
C ILE A 223 20.93 -42.37 -19.65
N ALA A 224 21.31 -41.12 -19.40
CA ALA A 224 22.72 -40.71 -19.41
C ALA A 224 23.58 -41.45 -18.37
N LEU A 225 23.02 -41.75 -17.19
CA LEU A 225 23.71 -42.47 -16.10
C LEU A 225 23.74 -43.99 -16.32
N LEU A 226 22.65 -44.58 -16.82
CA LEU A 226 22.45 -46.05 -16.92
C LEU A 226 22.78 -46.63 -18.31
N ALA A 227 22.83 -45.81 -19.36
CA ALA A 227 23.14 -46.26 -20.73
C ALA A 227 24.53 -46.92 -20.85
N ARG A 228 25.46 -46.65 -19.93
CA ARG A 228 26.76 -47.34 -19.87
C ARG A 228 26.65 -48.83 -19.53
N ARG A 229 25.53 -49.28 -18.94
CA ARG A 229 25.41 -50.63 -18.35
C ARG A 229 24.49 -51.58 -19.12
N THR A 230 23.41 -51.11 -19.75
CA THR A 230 22.35 -52.00 -20.25
C THR A 230 21.99 -51.85 -21.73
N GLY A 231 22.43 -50.80 -22.43
CA GLY A 231 22.31 -50.64 -23.89
C GLY A 231 20.88 -50.67 -24.51
N ARG A 232 19.83 -50.85 -23.69
CA ARG A 232 18.45 -51.11 -24.13
C ARG A 232 17.43 -50.03 -23.74
N LEU A 233 17.84 -49.01 -22.99
CA LEU A 233 16.95 -47.94 -22.54
C LEU A 233 16.82 -46.89 -23.65
N ALA A 234 15.65 -46.83 -24.29
CA ALA A 234 15.27 -45.77 -25.22
C ALA A 234 14.13 -44.95 -24.61
N LEU A 235 14.12 -43.63 -24.85
CA LEU A 235 12.98 -42.79 -24.46
C LEU A 235 11.69 -43.33 -25.07
N ALA A 236 10.70 -43.54 -24.21
CA ALA A 236 9.34 -43.90 -24.56
C ALA A 236 8.41 -42.69 -24.34
N CYS A 237 7.10 -42.92 -24.51
CA CYS A 237 6.04 -41.98 -24.09
C CYS A 237 6.23 -41.59 -22.61
N PRO A 238 5.85 -40.36 -22.18
CA PRO A 238 5.98 -39.92 -20.79
C PRO A 238 5.54 -40.99 -19.80
N LEU A 239 6.35 -41.31 -18.79
CA LEU A 239 6.04 -42.36 -17.83
C LEU A 239 4.71 -42.10 -17.13
N PHE A 240 4.40 -40.87 -16.75
CA PHE A 240 3.14 -40.49 -16.14
C PHE A 240 1.95 -40.85 -17.05
N LEU A 241 2.02 -40.49 -18.33
CA LEU A 241 0.95 -40.84 -19.28
C LEU A 241 0.90 -42.34 -19.56
N ARG A 242 2.06 -43.00 -19.61
CA ARG A 242 2.15 -44.45 -19.82
C ARG A 242 1.60 -45.24 -18.63
N ILE A 243 1.81 -44.75 -17.42
CA ILE A 243 1.38 -45.33 -16.16
C ILE A 243 -0.13 -45.12 -15.97
N PHE A 244 -0.60 -43.88 -16.04
CA PHE A 244 -1.98 -43.54 -15.70
C PHE A 244 -2.96 -43.74 -16.87
N PHE A 245 -2.56 -43.48 -18.12
CA PHE A 245 -3.46 -43.51 -19.28
C PHE A 245 -3.22 -44.67 -20.24
N GLY A 246 -2.21 -45.52 -20.01
CA GLY A 246 -1.91 -46.66 -20.89
C GLY A 246 -2.85 -47.86 -20.73
N ARG A 247 -3.22 -48.22 -19.49
CA ARG A 247 -4.04 -49.42 -19.19
C ARG A 247 -5.13 -49.20 -18.13
N LEU A 248 -5.32 -47.98 -17.63
CA LEU A 248 -6.24 -47.63 -16.53
C LEU A 248 -5.96 -48.33 -15.17
N ASP A 249 -4.87 -49.11 -15.06
CA ASP A 249 -4.33 -49.62 -13.80
C ASP A 249 -2.89 -49.07 -13.64
N PRO A 250 -2.71 -47.94 -12.93
CA PRO A 250 -1.43 -47.26 -12.79
C PRO A 250 -0.40 -48.09 -12.01
N VAL A 251 -0.85 -48.93 -11.08
CA VAL A 251 0.05 -49.76 -10.28
C VAL A 251 0.69 -50.83 -11.17
N SER A 252 -0.11 -51.52 -11.98
CA SER A 252 0.40 -52.56 -12.90
C SER A 252 1.35 -51.99 -13.96
N SER A 253 1.08 -50.77 -14.43
CA SER A 253 1.84 -50.09 -15.48
C SER A 253 3.18 -49.55 -14.96
N PHE A 254 3.22 -49.06 -13.71
CA PHE A 254 4.47 -48.68 -13.03
C PHE A 254 5.37 -49.89 -12.80
N PHE A 255 4.82 -51.02 -12.33
CA PHE A 255 5.63 -52.24 -12.16
C PHE A 255 6.07 -52.84 -13.50
N ALA A 256 5.27 -52.74 -14.56
CA ALA A 256 5.70 -53.10 -15.91
C ALA A 256 6.90 -52.27 -16.38
N PHE A 257 6.90 -50.97 -16.09
CA PHE A 257 8.07 -50.12 -16.34
C PHE A 257 9.27 -50.54 -15.50
N LEU A 258 9.13 -50.80 -14.20
CA LEU A 258 10.25 -51.22 -13.36
C LEU A 258 10.86 -52.54 -13.86
N THR A 259 10.03 -53.49 -14.31
CA THR A 259 10.51 -54.73 -14.91
C THR A 259 11.18 -54.51 -16.27
N GLU A 260 10.68 -53.58 -17.08
CA GLU A 260 11.27 -53.22 -18.38
C GLU A 260 12.59 -52.44 -18.23
N ALA A 261 12.68 -51.52 -17.28
CA ALA A 261 13.81 -50.61 -17.08
C ALA A 261 14.93 -51.20 -16.23
N PHE A 262 14.59 -51.96 -15.19
CA PHE A 262 15.54 -52.53 -14.23
C PHE A 262 15.67 -54.06 -14.32
N GLY A 263 14.83 -54.74 -15.11
CA GLY A 263 14.87 -56.20 -15.25
C GLY A 263 14.38 -56.97 -14.01
N ILE A 264 13.80 -56.28 -13.03
CA ILE A 264 13.34 -56.87 -11.76
C ILE A 264 11.85 -57.21 -11.87
N ASP A 265 11.52 -58.50 -11.84
CA ASP A 265 10.13 -58.96 -11.82
C ASP A 265 9.59 -58.92 -10.38
N LEU A 266 9.03 -57.77 -10.00
CA LEU A 266 8.43 -57.56 -8.68
C LEU A 266 7.01 -58.14 -8.57
N ARG A 267 6.44 -58.65 -9.66
CA ARG A 267 5.03 -59.09 -9.73
C ARG A 267 4.74 -60.34 -8.90
N GLY A 268 5.75 -61.17 -8.65
CA GLY A 268 5.67 -62.38 -7.83
C GLY A 268 5.90 -62.17 -6.34
N SER A 269 6.22 -60.95 -5.89
CA SER A 269 6.51 -60.69 -4.48
C SER A 269 5.22 -60.71 -3.65
N TRP A 270 5.15 -61.63 -2.69
CA TRP A 270 4.08 -61.72 -1.70
C TRP A 270 3.83 -60.37 -0.99
N ALA A 271 4.88 -59.57 -0.76
CA ALA A 271 4.76 -58.25 -0.13
C ALA A 271 3.90 -57.27 -0.96
N LEU A 272 4.03 -57.29 -2.29
CA LEU A 272 3.24 -56.42 -3.18
C LEU A 272 1.77 -56.85 -3.24
N ALA A 273 1.52 -58.16 -3.28
CA ALA A 273 0.18 -58.72 -3.23
C ALA A 273 -0.52 -58.40 -1.89
N PHE A 274 0.24 -58.45 -0.79
CA PHE A 274 -0.22 -58.04 0.54
C PHE A 274 -0.56 -56.54 0.57
N ILE A 275 0.35 -55.66 0.11
CA ILE A 275 0.11 -54.22 0.04
C ILE A 275 -1.13 -53.92 -0.80
N ARG A 276 -1.29 -54.52 -1.99
CA ARG A 276 -2.47 -54.29 -2.84
C ARG A 276 -3.77 -54.73 -2.17
N ARG A 277 -3.75 -55.84 -1.42
CA ARG A 277 -4.93 -56.36 -0.71
C ARG A 277 -5.24 -55.59 0.57
N SER A 278 -4.23 -55.07 1.27
CA SER A 278 -4.39 -54.33 2.53
C SER A 278 -4.60 -52.83 2.32
N LEU A 279 -4.14 -52.26 1.21
CA LEU A 279 -4.22 -50.82 0.95
C LEU A 279 -5.66 -50.33 0.87
N ALA A 280 -6.52 -51.02 0.12
CA ALA A 280 -7.93 -50.65 0.00
C ALA A 280 -8.68 -50.65 1.36
N PRO A 281 -8.63 -51.71 2.20
CA PRO A 281 -9.29 -51.68 3.50
C PRO A 281 -8.61 -50.72 4.48
N THR A 282 -7.30 -50.49 4.38
CA THR A 282 -6.59 -49.52 5.25
C THR A 282 -6.98 -48.09 4.90
N LEU A 283 -7.05 -47.76 3.61
CA LEU A 283 -7.53 -46.44 3.15
C LEU A 283 -9.01 -46.25 3.49
N LEU A 284 -9.84 -47.29 3.35
CA LEU A 284 -11.23 -47.24 3.78
C LEU A 284 -11.34 -47.02 5.29
N ALA A 285 -10.58 -47.75 6.10
CA ALA A 285 -10.55 -47.58 7.55
C ALA A 285 -10.07 -46.18 7.95
N LEU A 286 -9.05 -45.65 7.28
CA LEU A 286 -8.55 -44.29 7.50
C LEU A 286 -9.59 -43.24 7.09
N ALA A 287 -10.29 -43.45 5.98
CA ALA A 287 -11.36 -42.57 5.52
C ALA A 287 -12.55 -42.58 6.49
N VAL A 288 -12.93 -43.76 7.01
CA VAL A 288 -13.99 -43.89 8.03
C VAL A 288 -13.56 -43.24 9.34
N LEU A 289 -12.31 -43.41 9.78
CA LEU A 289 -11.77 -42.73 10.95
C LEU A 289 -11.75 -41.20 10.78
N ALA A 290 -11.34 -40.71 9.61
CA ALA A 290 -11.38 -39.28 9.30
C ALA A 290 -12.82 -38.75 9.24
N TRP A 291 -13.75 -39.55 8.69
CA TRP A 291 -15.17 -39.23 8.66
C TRP A 291 -15.74 -39.13 10.08
N VAL A 292 -15.50 -40.12 10.95
CA VAL A 292 -15.92 -40.08 12.36
C VAL A 292 -15.23 -38.93 13.11
N GLY A 293 -13.97 -38.62 12.79
CA GLY A 293 -13.25 -37.48 13.33
C GLY A 293 -13.94 -36.14 13.05
N SER A 294 -14.66 -36.02 11.94
CA SER A 294 -15.41 -34.80 11.59
C SER A 294 -16.60 -34.51 12.50
N ALA A 295 -17.04 -35.47 13.33
CA ALA A 295 -18.08 -35.25 14.34
C ALA A 295 -17.60 -34.40 15.54
N PHE A 296 -16.29 -34.28 15.74
CA PHE A 296 -15.74 -33.44 16.80
C PHE A 296 -15.64 -32.01 16.33
N THR A 297 -16.38 -31.11 16.98
CA THR A 297 -16.36 -29.68 16.69
C THR A 297 -15.87 -28.92 17.91
N LEU A 298 -14.89 -28.03 17.69
CA LEU A 298 -14.36 -27.14 18.73
C LEU A 298 -14.88 -25.74 18.46
N VAL A 299 -15.59 -25.17 19.44
CA VAL A 299 -16.07 -23.79 19.43
C VAL A 299 -15.17 -22.97 20.35
N GLY A 300 -14.63 -21.86 19.83
CA GLY A 300 -13.71 -20.99 20.58
C GLY A 300 -14.38 -20.26 21.76
N PRO A 301 -13.58 -19.76 22.72
CA PRO A 301 -14.08 -19.07 23.93
C PRO A 301 -14.87 -17.78 23.67
N SER A 302 -14.67 -17.12 22.52
CA SER A 302 -15.40 -15.92 22.09
C SER A 302 -16.37 -16.19 20.93
N GLU A 303 -16.65 -17.46 20.65
CA GLU A 303 -17.48 -17.92 19.55
C GLU A 303 -18.71 -18.68 20.07
N VAL A 304 -19.80 -18.58 19.33
CA VAL A 304 -21.00 -19.39 19.53
C VAL A 304 -21.23 -20.23 18.28
N GLY A 305 -21.52 -21.51 18.49
CA GLY A 305 -21.79 -22.46 17.41
C GLY A 305 -23.27 -22.53 17.09
N VAL A 306 -23.67 -22.21 15.87
CA VAL A 306 -25.02 -22.45 15.35
C VAL A 306 -25.01 -23.77 14.57
N VAL A 307 -25.83 -24.71 15.02
CA VAL A 307 -25.87 -26.07 14.46
C VAL A 307 -26.91 -26.15 13.35
N GLU A 308 -26.47 -26.63 12.19
CA GLU A 308 -27.26 -26.89 11.00
C GLU A 308 -27.29 -28.38 10.71
N VAL A 309 -28.44 -28.90 10.29
CA VAL A 309 -28.62 -30.29 9.88
C VAL A 309 -29.04 -30.29 8.41
N PHE A 310 -28.23 -30.90 7.54
CA PHE A 310 -28.38 -30.82 6.08
C PHE A 310 -28.55 -29.40 5.53
N GLY A 311 -27.91 -28.41 6.18
CA GLY A 311 -28.02 -26.98 5.82
C GLY A 311 -29.31 -26.30 6.29
N ALA A 312 -30.23 -27.01 6.94
CA ALA A 312 -31.36 -26.39 7.62
C ALA A 312 -31.00 -26.07 9.08
N ARG A 313 -31.45 -24.92 9.59
CA ARG A 313 -31.29 -24.55 11.00
C ARG A 313 -31.85 -25.66 11.88
N SER A 314 -31.03 -26.20 12.78
CA SER A 314 -31.54 -27.10 13.82
C SER A 314 -32.35 -26.28 14.83
N GLY A 315 -33.48 -26.81 15.31
CA GLY A 315 -34.28 -26.18 16.37
C GLY A 315 -33.57 -26.15 17.74
N ARG A 316 -32.28 -26.47 17.80
CA ARG A 316 -31.48 -26.48 19.02
C ARG A 316 -31.03 -25.06 19.36
N ALA A 317 -30.85 -24.80 20.65
CA ALA A 317 -30.25 -23.56 21.11
C ALA A 317 -28.78 -23.45 20.62
N PRO A 318 -28.25 -22.22 20.44
CA PRO A 318 -26.86 -22.02 20.09
C PRO A 318 -25.93 -22.68 21.11
N VAL A 319 -24.87 -23.29 20.61
CA VAL A 319 -23.94 -24.10 21.38
C VAL A 319 -22.85 -23.21 21.97
N SER A 320 -22.68 -23.29 23.30
CA SER A 320 -21.68 -22.51 24.05
C SER A 320 -20.24 -22.93 23.73
N PRO A 321 -19.22 -22.12 24.07
CA PRO A 321 -17.81 -22.47 23.88
C PRO A 321 -17.43 -23.83 24.49
N GLY A 322 -16.68 -24.66 23.74
CA GLY A 322 -16.27 -25.99 24.19
C GLY A 322 -16.09 -27.01 23.06
N LEU A 323 -15.76 -28.24 23.47
CA LEU A 323 -15.72 -29.40 22.57
C LEU A 323 -17.11 -30.04 22.51
N HIS A 324 -17.67 -30.13 21.31
CA HIS A 324 -19.00 -30.68 21.07
C HIS A 324 -18.92 -31.88 20.13
N LEU A 325 -19.71 -32.90 20.45
CA LEU A 325 -19.86 -34.10 19.64
C LEU A 325 -21.16 -33.99 18.85
N GLY A 326 -21.03 -33.83 17.53
CA GLY A 326 -22.15 -33.77 16.60
C GLY A 326 -22.24 -35.02 15.73
N TRP A 327 -23.03 -34.94 14.66
CA TRP A 327 -22.96 -35.92 13.57
C TRP A 327 -21.79 -35.62 12.62
N PRO A 328 -21.16 -36.64 12.01
CA PRO A 328 -20.11 -36.39 11.04
C PRO A 328 -20.67 -35.73 9.77
N TRP A 329 -19.83 -34.94 9.10
CA TRP A 329 -20.16 -34.28 7.84
C TRP A 329 -20.63 -35.33 6.81
N PRO A 330 -21.73 -35.13 6.05
CA PRO A 330 -22.44 -33.89 5.78
C PRO A 330 -23.76 -33.72 6.55
N ILE A 331 -24.03 -34.55 7.56
CA ILE A 331 -25.35 -34.56 8.24
C ILE A 331 -25.51 -33.31 9.10
N GLU A 332 -24.46 -32.96 9.85
CA GLU A 332 -24.43 -31.80 10.74
C GLU A 332 -23.25 -30.88 10.39
N SER A 333 -23.51 -29.58 10.36
CA SER A 333 -22.48 -28.54 10.20
C SER A 333 -22.66 -27.48 11.29
N VAL A 334 -21.55 -27.03 11.86
CA VAL A 334 -21.57 -25.99 12.90
C VAL A 334 -20.96 -24.71 12.35
N GLN A 335 -21.79 -23.69 12.17
CA GLN A 335 -21.33 -22.34 11.84
C GLN A 335 -20.90 -21.62 13.11
N ARG A 336 -19.70 -21.05 13.10
CA ARG A 336 -19.11 -20.39 14.27
C ARG A 336 -19.21 -18.89 14.09
N VAL A 337 -19.81 -18.21 15.05
CA VAL A 337 -19.98 -16.75 15.03
C VAL A 337 -19.27 -16.17 16.24
N ALA A 338 -18.35 -15.25 16.01
CA ALA A 338 -17.66 -14.54 17.10
C ALA A 338 -18.58 -13.46 17.70
N VAL A 339 -19.24 -13.78 18.82
CA VAL A 339 -20.23 -12.93 19.50
C VAL A 339 -19.56 -11.91 20.42
N ASP A 340 -18.49 -12.30 21.12
CA ASP A 340 -17.79 -11.42 22.07
C ASP A 340 -16.72 -10.51 21.43
N ARG A 341 -16.49 -10.67 20.12
CA ARG A 341 -15.50 -9.88 19.40
C ARG A 341 -16.11 -8.57 18.90
N VAL A 342 -15.66 -7.46 19.45
CA VAL A 342 -15.98 -6.12 18.91
C VAL A 342 -15.29 -5.95 17.56
N ARG A 343 -16.07 -5.57 16.56
CA ARG A 343 -15.63 -5.25 15.20
C ARG A 343 -15.77 -3.76 14.98
N SER A 344 -14.84 -3.19 14.22
CA SER A 344 -14.84 -1.78 13.84
C SER A 344 -15.21 -1.65 12.37
N LEU A 345 -16.25 -0.87 12.08
CA LEU A 345 -16.67 -0.49 10.74
C LEU A 345 -16.31 0.98 10.53
N PRO A 346 -15.34 1.31 9.67
CA PRO A 346 -15.08 2.69 9.30
C PRO A 346 -16.26 3.22 8.46
N ILE A 347 -16.78 4.38 8.83
CA ILE A 347 -17.84 5.09 8.12
C ILE A 347 -17.21 6.37 7.58
N GLY A 348 -17.40 6.63 6.30
CA GLY A 348 -16.93 7.85 5.68
C GLY A 348 -15.54 7.78 5.03
N PHE A 349 -14.82 6.66 5.17
CA PHE A 349 -13.53 6.49 4.49
C PHE A 349 -13.17 5.02 4.22
N ALA A 350 -12.65 4.76 3.01
CA ALA A 350 -12.11 3.45 2.67
C ALA A 350 -10.69 3.31 3.23
N ARG A 351 -10.56 2.59 4.37
CA ARG A 351 -9.31 2.09 4.96
C ARG A 351 -8.20 3.14 5.09
N ALA A 352 -8.13 3.79 6.27
CA ALA A 352 -7.06 4.73 6.58
C ALA A 352 -5.67 4.13 6.31
N LYS A 353 -4.86 4.79 5.47
CA LYS A 353 -3.43 4.50 5.37
C LYS A 353 -2.82 4.84 6.74
N SER A 354 -2.32 3.82 7.44
CA SER A 354 -1.71 3.97 8.77
C SER A 354 -0.65 5.08 8.75
N GLY A 355 -0.89 6.16 9.50
CA GLY A 355 0.05 7.29 9.64
C GLY A 355 -0.30 8.57 8.85
N ALA A 356 -1.49 8.69 8.25
CA ALA A 356 -1.92 9.94 7.61
C ALA A 356 -2.11 11.07 8.64
N SER A 357 -1.57 12.25 8.32
CA SER A 357 -1.66 13.48 9.13
C SER A 357 -3.10 13.97 9.26
N MET A 358 -3.57 14.34 10.46
CA MET A 358 -4.93 14.84 10.75
C MET A 358 -5.19 16.29 10.27
N LEU A 359 -4.44 16.77 9.28
CA LEU A 359 -4.56 18.15 8.79
C LEU A 359 -5.71 18.25 7.77
N TRP A 360 -6.60 19.23 7.94
CA TRP A 360 -7.76 19.46 7.05
C TRP A 360 -7.40 19.68 5.57
N THR A 361 -6.14 19.99 5.27
CA THR A 361 -5.63 20.21 3.91
C THR A 361 -5.12 18.94 3.22
N ALA A 362 -5.11 17.79 3.90
CA ALA A 362 -4.64 16.52 3.36
C ALA A 362 -5.81 15.54 3.19
N GLN A 363 -5.72 14.68 2.18
CA GLN A 363 -6.70 13.62 1.95
C GLN A 363 -6.42 12.47 2.93
N HIS A 364 -7.42 12.04 3.71
CA HIS A 364 -7.24 11.07 4.79
C HIS A 364 -7.52 9.61 4.34
N ALA A 365 -8.16 9.41 3.17
CA ALA A 365 -8.38 8.10 2.53
C ALA A 365 -8.53 8.19 1.01
N GLU A 366 -8.43 7.05 0.30
CA GLU A 366 -8.60 6.99 -1.17
C GLU A 366 -9.99 7.44 -1.64
N GLU A 367 -11.02 7.18 -0.83
CA GLU A 367 -12.38 7.69 -1.00
C GLU A 367 -12.89 8.24 0.35
N GLU A 368 -13.34 9.51 0.35
CA GLU A 368 -14.00 10.14 1.50
C GLU A 368 -15.49 10.32 1.17
N TYR A 369 -16.36 9.82 2.03
CA TYR A 369 -17.79 9.96 1.91
C TYR A 369 -18.22 11.36 2.34
N LYS A 370 -19.07 11.98 1.52
CA LYS A 370 -19.48 13.37 1.69
C LYS A 370 -20.90 13.40 2.24
N LEU A 371 -21.08 14.05 3.39
CA LEU A 371 -22.40 14.38 3.94
C LEU A 371 -22.82 15.78 3.49
N LEU A 372 -24.13 15.99 3.44
CA LEU A 372 -24.73 17.30 3.21
C LEU A 372 -25.20 17.88 4.53
N LEU A 373 -24.88 19.15 4.78
CA LEU A 373 -25.30 19.94 5.95
C LEU A 373 -26.04 21.19 5.50
N GLY A 374 -26.69 21.86 6.47
CA GLY A 374 -27.34 23.15 6.29
C GLY A 374 -28.42 23.12 5.22
N ASP A 375 -29.33 22.15 5.29
CA ASP A 375 -30.39 21.89 4.32
C ASP A 375 -29.88 21.62 2.89
N GLY A 376 -28.67 21.06 2.77
CA GLY A 376 -28.05 20.70 1.49
C GLY A 376 -27.18 21.78 0.86
N HIS A 377 -26.91 22.87 1.58
CA HIS A 377 -26.07 23.97 1.09
C HIS A 377 -24.57 23.78 1.38
N GLU A 378 -24.22 22.93 2.35
CA GLU A 378 -22.83 22.66 2.74
C GLU A 378 -22.49 21.18 2.46
N LEU A 379 -21.30 20.93 1.92
CA LEU A 379 -20.77 19.59 1.69
C LEU A 379 -19.59 19.40 2.62
N ILE A 380 -19.60 18.32 3.42
CA ILE A 380 -18.50 18.00 4.35
C ILE A 380 -18.09 16.54 4.23
N SER A 381 -16.83 16.25 4.48
CA SER A 381 -16.34 14.89 4.73
C SER A 381 -16.47 14.58 6.23
N VAL A 382 -16.91 13.37 6.55
CA VAL A 382 -17.03 12.91 7.94
C VAL A 382 -16.22 11.64 8.12
N ASN A 383 -15.43 11.60 9.18
CA ASN A 383 -14.69 10.42 9.57
C ASN A 383 -15.27 9.87 10.86
N ALA A 384 -15.88 8.69 10.81
CA ALA A 384 -16.47 8.03 11.97
C ALA A 384 -16.07 6.55 12.02
N VAL A 385 -16.05 5.99 13.22
CA VAL A 385 -15.80 4.56 13.45
C VAL A 385 -16.93 4.01 14.30
N LEU A 386 -17.68 3.08 13.72
CA LEU A 386 -18.75 2.37 14.41
C LEU A 386 -18.18 1.06 14.98
N GLN A 387 -18.30 0.89 16.28
CA GLN A 387 -17.94 -0.36 16.96
C GLN A 387 -19.21 -1.15 17.23
N PHE A 388 -19.22 -2.41 16.83
CA PHE A 388 -20.37 -3.29 16.99
C PHE A 388 -19.92 -4.71 17.35
N LYS A 389 -20.84 -5.48 17.90
CA LYS A 389 -20.69 -6.91 18.16
C LYS A 389 -21.96 -7.65 17.79
N VAL A 390 -21.86 -8.95 17.57
CA VAL A 390 -23.06 -9.77 17.32
C VAL A 390 -23.78 -9.96 18.65
N SER A 391 -25.09 -9.68 18.70
CA SER A 391 -25.92 -9.90 19.89
C SER A 391 -26.70 -11.20 19.81
N ASP A 392 -27.32 -11.47 18.66
CA ASP A 392 -28.01 -12.72 18.37
C ASP A 392 -27.40 -13.39 17.13
N PRO A 393 -26.63 -14.49 17.29
CA PRO A 393 -25.98 -15.17 16.18
C PRO A 393 -26.97 -15.85 15.22
N LEU A 394 -28.19 -16.16 15.66
CA LEU A 394 -29.22 -16.76 14.79
C LEU A 394 -29.78 -15.72 13.83
N VAL A 395 -30.13 -14.55 14.38
CA VAL A 395 -30.65 -13.43 13.58
C VAL A 395 -29.57 -12.94 12.61
N TYR A 396 -28.32 -12.80 13.08
CA TYR A 396 -27.18 -12.39 12.25
C TYR A 396 -26.92 -13.31 11.05
N LEU A 397 -27.05 -14.64 11.21
CA LEU A 397 -26.79 -15.59 10.13
C LEU A 397 -27.94 -15.76 9.13
N TYR A 398 -29.19 -15.61 9.57
CA TYR A 398 -30.35 -16.01 8.77
C TYR A 398 -31.29 -14.88 8.36
N SER A 399 -31.24 -13.72 9.01
CA SER A 399 -32.14 -12.59 8.70
C SER A 399 -31.68 -11.83 7.44
N CYS A 400 -30.38 -11.56 7.34
CA CYS A 400 -29.79 -10.80 6.24
C CYS A 400 -28.62 -11.56 5.62
N ALA A 401 -28.47 -11.49 4.30
CA ALA A 401 -27.35 -12.10 3.59
C ALA A 401 -26.01 -11.39 3.89
N ASP A 402 -26.04 -10.07 4.09
CA ASP A 402 -24.89 -9.25 4.47
C ASP A 402 -25.30 -8.27 5.59
N PRO A 403 -25.33 -8.72 6.86
CA PRO A 403 -25.74 -7.88 7.99
C PRO A 403 -24.76 -6.72 8.24
N GLU A 404 -23.48 -6.89 7.93
CA GLU A 404 -22.47 -5.83 8.12
C GLU A 404 -22.60 -4.74 7.06
N GLY A 405 -22.78 -5.11 5.79
CA GLY A 405 -23.10 -4.16 4.72
C GLY A 405 -24.43 -3.44 4.95
N ALA A 406 -25.43 -4.14 5.48
CA ALA A 406 -26.70 -3.52 5.87
C ALA A 406 -26.53 -2.51 7.01
N LEU A 407 -25.75 -2.86 8.05
CA LEU A 407 -25.44 -1.93 9.15
C LEU A 407 -24.68 -0.70 8.64
N ALA A 408 -23.74 -0.87 7.71
CA ALA A 408 -23.03 0.24 7.06
C ALA A 408 -23.99 1.20 6.37
N ALA A 409 -24.89 0.66 5.53
CA ALA A 409 -25.89 1.47 4.82
C ALA A 409 -26.87 2.18 5.75
N VAL A 410 -27.27 1.52 6.85
CA VAL A 410 -28.09 2.16 7.90
C VAL A 410 -27.34 3.29 8.57
N ALA A 411 -26.07 3.08 8.92
CA ALA A 411 -25.26 4.09 9.58
C ALA A 411 -25.05 5.31 8.67
N ASP A 412 -24.74 5.11 7.39
CA ASP A 412 -24.65 6.18 6.40
C ASP A 412 -25.95 6.98 6.28
N ARG A 413 -27.09 6.28 6.21
CA ARG A 413 -28.41 6.92 6.14
C ARG A 413 -28.72 7.74 7.38
N VAL A 414 -28.52 7.19 8.58
CA VAL A 414 -28.82 7.88 9.85
C VAL A 414 -27.89 9.07 10.04
N MET A 415 -26.59 8.91 9.75
CA MET A 415 -25.63 10.01 9.76
C MET A 415 -26.08 11.14 8.84
N MET A 416 -26.54 10.83 7.63
CA MET A 416 -27.06 11.82 6.70
C MET A 416 -28.34 12.51 7.24
N ASP A 417 -29.31 11.75 7.73
CA ASP A 417 -30.59 12.27 8.24
C ASP A 417 -30.39 13.23 9.42
N GLU A 418 -29.50 12.87 10.35
CA GLU A 418 -29.22 13.66 11.56
C GLU A 418 -28.33 14.89 11.28
N THR A 419 -27.59 14.92 10.16
CA THR A 419 -26.70 16.03 9.80
C THR A 419 -27.30 17.03 8.81
N VAL A 420 -28.20 16.60 7.91
CA VAL A 420 -28.76 17.48 6.86
C VAL A 420 -29.37 18.77 7.40
N GLY A 421 -30.11 18.71 8.52
CA GLY A 421 -30.73 19.89 9.13
C GLY A 421 -29.81 20.77 9.98
N ARG A 422 -28.54 20.40 10.18
CA ARG A 422 -27.59 21.13 11.04
C ARG A 422 -26.61 21.94 10.20
N SER A 423 -26.29 23.16 10.64
CA SER A 423 -25.20 23.95 10.07
C SER A 423 -23.83 23.45 10.55
N LEU A 424 -22.76 23.66 9.77
CA LEU A 424 -21.42 23.27 10.21
C LEU A 424 -21.00 23.93 11.53
N ASP A 425 -21.32 25.21 11.75
CA ASP A 425 -21.00 25.93 13.00
C ASP A 425 -21.67 25.24 14.21
N SER A 426 -22.92 24.78 14.10
CA SER A 426 -23.62 24.02 15.15
C SER A 426 -23.01 22.63 15.33
N ALA A 427 -22.71 21.91 14.23
CA ALA A 427 -22.10 20.60 14.30
C ALA A 427 -20.68 20.62 14.92
N LEU A 428 -19.91 21.69 14.71
CA LEU A 428 -18.56 21.88 15.28
C LEU A 428 -18.57 22.48 16.69
N SER A 429 -19.58 23.28 17.05
CA SER A 429 -19.68 23.96 18.35
C SER A 429 -20.46 23.16 19.39
N GLU A 430 -21.40 22.30 18.98
CA GLU A 430 -22.10 21.37 19.85
C GLU A 430 -21.15 20.29 20.37
N ASN A 431 -21.49 19.69 21.51
CA ASN A 431 -20.73 18.58 22.05
C ASN A 431 -20.89 17.38 21.08
N LEU A 432 -19.88 17.16 20.21
CA LEU A 432 -19.85 16.04 19.25
C LEU A 432 -20.18 14.68 19.91
N SER A 433 -19.89 14.53 21.21
CA SER A 433 -20.25 13.34 21.99
C SER A 433 -21.76 13.15 22.14
N GLU A 434 -22.53 14.22 22.29
CA GLU A 434 -23.99 14.15 22.41
C GLU A 434 -24.64 13.78 21.07
N LEU A 435 -24.14 14.38 19.97
CA LEU A 435 -24.54 14.00 18.62
C LEU A 435 -24.21 12.54 18.32
N ALA A 436 -23.00 12.09 18.67
CA ALA A 436 -22.60 10.70 18.52
C ALA A 436 -23.54 9.75 19.26
N THR A 437 -23.91 10.08 20.50
CA THR A 437 -24.85 9.27 21.32
C THR A 437 -26.24 9.22 20.71
N GLN A 438 -26.75 10.33 20.16
CA GLN A 438 -28.04 10.37 19.48
C GLN A 438 -28.03 9.49 18.22
N ILE A 439 -26.99 9.62 17.40
CA ILE A 439 -26.83 8.84 16.18
C ILE A 439 -26.68 7.35 16.52
N GLU A 440 -25.87 6.99 17.52
CA GLU A 440 -25.70 5.61 17.99
C GLU A 440 -27.04 4.96 18.32
N GLY A 441 -27.88 5.64 19.12
CA GLY A 441 -29.21 5.15 19.47
C GLY A 441 -30.14 4.96 18.26
N ARG A 442 -30.06 5.85 17.26
CA ARG A 442 -30.85 5.79 16.02
C ARG A 442 -30.37 4.67 15.09
N ILE A 443 -29.07 4.43 15.02
CA ILE A 443 -28.48 3.29 14.31
C ILE A 443 -28.95 1.99 14.96
N GLN A 444 -28.84 1.87 16.29
CA GLN A 444 -29.31 0.67 17.01
C GLN A 444 -30.80 0.41 16.76
N GLN A 445 -31.65 1.44 16.88
CA GLN A 445 -33.08 1.32 16.62
C GLN A 445 -33.37 0.84 15.18
N SER A 446 -32.62 1.34 14.20
CA SER A 446 -32.77 0.95 12.80
C SER A 446 -32.25 -0.47 12.53
N ALA A 447 -31.15 -0.86 13.17
CA ALA A 447 -30.59 -2.21 13.10
C ALA A 447 -31.52 -3.25 13.74
N ASP A 448 -32.17 -2.90 14.85
CA ASP A 448 -33.17 -3.74 15.50
C ASP A 448 -34.43 -3.88 14.65
N GLY A 449 -34.90 -2.79 14.03
CA GLY A 449 -36.05 -2.80 13.13
C GLY A 449 -35.84 -3.63 11.85
N LEU A 450 -34.59 -3.82 11.44
CA LEU A 450 -34.19 -4.71 10.33
C LEU A 450 -33.82 -6.11 10.80
N GLU A 451 -33.91 -6.39 12.10
CA GLU A 451 -33.51 -7.67 12.70
C GLU A 451 -32.11 -8.10 12.23
N LEU A 452 -31.10 -7.25 12.40
CA LEU A 452 -29.73 -7.57 11.96
C LEU A 452 -28.98 -8.48 12.96
N GLY A 453 -29.45 -8.60 14.21
CA GLY A 453 -28.78 -9.38 15.25
C GLY A 453 -27.46 -8.77 15.71
N LEU A 454 -27.28 -7.46 15.48
CA LEU A 454 -26.10 -6.69 15.80
C LEU A 454 -26.40 -5.71 16.95
N MET A 455 -25.43 -5.54 17.83
CA MET A 455 -25.44 -4.53 18.88
C MET A 455 -24.32 -3.54 18.61
N VAL A 456 -24.70 -2.27 18.45
CA VAL A 456 -23.79 -1.13 18.45
C VAL A 456 -23.26 -0.96 19.87
N VAL A 457 -21.95 -0.81 19.98
CA VAL A 457 -21.22 -0.64 21.24
C VAL A 457 -20.84 0.81 21.46
N ASP A 458 -20.37 1.47 20.40
CA ASP A 458 -19.94 2.87 20.42
C ASP A 458 -19.90 3.42 18.99
N LEU A 459 -20.22 4.71 18.86
CA LEU A 459 -19.94 5.48 17.64
C LEU A 459 -18.96 6.61 17.98
N THR A 460 -17.73 6.49 17.46
CA THR A 460 -16.74 7.55 17.61
C THR A 460 -16.74 8.45 16.36
N LEU A 461 -17.09 9.73 16.52
CA LEU A 461 -16.91 10.78 15.50
C LEU A 461 -15.50 11.36 15.61
N MET A 462 -14.62 11.09 14.64
CA MET A 462 -13.23 11.56 14.67
C MET A 462 -13.08 13.01 14.19
N GLY A 463 -13.93 13.45 13.25
CA GLY A 463 -13.92 14.83 12.79
C GLY A 463 -14.83 15.09 11.59
N LEU A 464 -15.23 16.36 11.49
CA LEU A 464 -15.99 16.94 10.39
C LEU A 464 -15.11 17.98 9.70
N HIS A 465 -14.90 17.88 8.40
CA HIS A 465 -14.14 18.89 7.67
C HIS A 465 -14.72 19.13 6.28
N PRO A 466 -14.58 20.36 5.72
CA PRO A 466 -14.88 20.59 4.32
C PRO A 466 -14.02 19.68 3.41
N PRO A 467 -14.51 19.32 2.20
CA PRO A 467 -13.71 18.60 1.23
C PRO A 467 -12.42 19.35 0.92
N VAL A 468 -11.34 18.60 0.74
CA VAL A 468 -9.99 19.16 0.52
C VAL A 468 -9.96 20.16 -0.65
N SER A 469 -10.80 19.97 -1.66
CA SER A 469 -10.91 20.86 -2.83
C SER A 469 -11.36 22.28 -2.50
N VAL A 470 -12.15 22.47 -1.43
CA VAL A 470 -12.71 23.78 -1.01
C VAL A 470 -12.22 24.25 0.35
N ALA A 471 -11.41 23.44 1.04
CA ALA A 471 -10.90 23.73 2.38
C ALA A 471 -10.18 25.10 2.47
N LYS A 472 -9.41 25.46 1.45
CA LYS A 472 -8.69 26.74 1.40
C LYS A 472 -9.63 27.95 1.34
N ASP A 473 -10.70 27.84 0.56
CA ASP A 473 -11.70 28.91 0.43
C ASP A 473 -12.50 29.05 1.72
N TYR A 474 -12.87 27.93 2.35
CA TYR A 474 -13.53 27.93 3.66
C TYR A 474 -12.66 28.59 4.72
N GLN A 475 -11.38 28.24 4.77
CA GLN A 475 -10.41 28.86 5.68
C GLN A 475 -10.27 30.37 5.44
N ALA A 476 -10.33 30.83 4.18
CA ALA A 476 -10.30 32.25 3.86
C ALA A 476 -11.55 33.00 4.36
N VAL A 477 -12.74 32.40 4.23
CA VAL A 477 -14.00 32.99 4.73
C VAL A 477 -14.01 33.07 6.26
N VAL A 478 -13.60 31.98 6.94
CA VAL A 478 -13.47 31.96 8.40
C VAL A 478 -12.45 33.00 8.86
N GLY A 479 -11.28 33.06 8.20
CA GLY A 479 -10.26 34.08 8.46
C GLY A 479 -10.80 35.50 8.30
N ALA A 480 -11.51 35.79 7.22
CA ALA A 480 -12.14 37.10 6.99
C ALA A 480 -13.18 37.45 8.07
N ARG A 481 -13.94 36.47 8.57
CA ARG A 481 -14.92 36.67 9.66
C ARG A 481 -14.24 36.98 10.99
N ILE A 482 -13.13 36.30 11.30
CA ILE A 482 -12.27 36.59 12.46
C ILE A 482 -11.69 38.00 12.32
N ASP A 483 -11.08 38.33 11.18
CA ASP A 483 -10.50 39.66 10.91
C ASP A 483 -11.53 40.78 11.06
N ARG A 484 -12.75 40.57 10.55
CA ARG A 484 -13.86 41.52 10.73
C ARG A 484 -14.15 41.76 12.20
N ASN A 485 -14.27 40.69 13.00
CA ASN A 485 -14.54 40.80 14.42
C ASN A 485 -13.38 41.49 15.16
N THR A 486 -12.13 41.16 14.82
CA THR A 486 -10.93 41.81 15.36
C THR A 486 -10.96 43.32 15.10
N ARG A 487 -11.21 43.75 13.85
CA ARG A 487 -11.29 45.18 13.50
C ARG A 487 -12.42 45.91 14.24
N VAL A 488 -13.56 45.25 14.45
CA VAL A 488 -14.66 45.83 15.24
C VAL A 488 -14.23 46.01 16.70
N LEU A 489 -13.57 45.01 17.30
CA LEU A 489 -13.06 45.09 18.67
C LEU A 489 -11.97 46.16 18.82
N GLU A 490 -11.07 46.30 17.84
CA GLU A 490 -10.07 47.37 17.82
C GLU A 490 -10.71 48.76 17.74
N ALA A 491 -11.72 48.94 16.89
CA ALA A 491 -12.45 50.20 16.79
C ALA A 491 -13.21 50.54 18.09
N GLN A 492 -13.78 49.53 18.75
CA GLN A 492 -14.41 49.69 20.07
C GLN A 492 -13.38 50.04 21.13
N ALA A 493 -12.23 49.37 21.16
CA ALA A 493 -11.13 49.66 22.07
C ALA A 493 -10.62 51.10 21.90
N TYR A 494 -10.41 51.54 20.65
CA TYR A 494 -10.03 52.93 20.34
C TYR A 494 -11.05 53.94 20.86
N THR A 495 -12.34 53.66 20.65
CA THR A 495 -13.42 54.53 21.16
C THR A 495 -13.42 54.59 22.70
N ASN A 496 -13.23 53.44 23.35
CA ASN A 496 -13.18 53.31 24.80
C ASN A 496 -11.91 53.93 25.41
N GLU A 497 -10.84 54.13 24.63
CA GLU A 497 -9.63 54.84 25.06
C GLU A 497 -9.78 56.36 24.89
N VAL A 498 -10.16 56.80 23.68
CA VAL A 498 -10.14 58.22 23.30
C VAL A 498 -11.26 59.00 23.96
N LEU A 499 -12.49 58.47 24.01
CA LEU A 499 -13.65 59.22 24.50
C LEU A 499 -13.53 59.55 26.00
N PRO A 500 -13.20 58.62 26.91
CA PRO A 500 -12.99 58.94 28.32
C PRO A 500 -11.76 59.83 28.55
N GLY A 501 -10.69 59.64 27.76
CA GLY A 501 -9.50 60.50 27.79
C GLY A 501 -9.83 61.96 27.48
N ALA A 502 -10.57 62.19 26.38
CA ALA A 502 -11.01 63.51 25.97
C ALA A 502 -11.98 64.15 26.99
N GLN A 503 -12.93 63.38 27.52
CA GLN A 503 -13.85 63.84 28.57
C GLN A 503 -13.10 64.21 29.86
N SER A 504 -12.13 63.40 30.27
CA SER A 504 -11.28 63.67 31.43
C SER A 504 -10.48 64.96 31.24
N GLN A 505 -9.89 65.17 30.05
CA GLN A 505 -9.16 66.40 29.74
C GLN A 505 -10.06 67.63 29.74
N ALA A 506 -11.25 67.56 29.13
CA ALA A 506 -12.23 68.64 29.14
C ALA A 506 -12.67 68.99 30.57
N ASN A 507 -12.95 67.98 31.40
CA ASN A 507 -13.32 68.17 32.80
C ASN A 507 -12.17 68.76 33.64
N ARG A 508 -10.92 68.33 33.41
CA ARG A 508 -9.73 68.92 34.05
C ARG A 508 -9.58 70.40 33.68
N LEU A 509 -9.72 70.74 32.40
CA LEU A 509 -9.62 72.13 31.92
C LEU A 509 -10.71 73.01 32.55
N LYS A 510 -11.96 72.54 32.54
CA LYS A 510 -13.09 73.25 33.17
C LYS A 510 -12.88 73.42 34.68
N SER A 511 -12.45 72.37 35.36
CA SER A 511 -12.17 72.42 36.81
C SER A 511 -11.04 73.40 37.13
N ARG A 512 -9.98 73.42 36.33
CA ARG A 512 -8.87 74.38 36.47
C ARG A 512 -9.34 75.81 36.25
N ALA A 513 -10.13 76.06 35.21
CA ALA A 513 -10.71 77.38 34.95
C ALA A 513 -11.61 77.86 36.11
N HIS A 514 -12.42 76.97 36.69
CA HIS A 514 -13.21 77.29 37.88
C HIS A 514 -12.34 77.57 39.10
N ALA A 515 -11.29 76.78 39.33
CA ALA A 515 -10.35 76.99 40.43
C ALA A 515 -9.60 78.33 40.28
N ASP A 516 -9.12 78.65 39.09
CA ASP A 516 -8.42 79.91 38.79
C ASP A 516 -9.35 81.12 38.95
N ALA A 517 -10.60 81.01 38.48
CA ALA A 517 -11.61 82.06 38.66
C ALA A 517 -11.93 82.27 40.15
N ALA A 518 -12.15 81.20 40.90
CA ALA A 518 -12.40 81.26 42.34
C ALA A 518 -11.19 81.86 43.09
N ALA A 519 -9.97 81.47 42.72
CA ALA A 519 -8.74 82.01 43.30
C ALA A 519 -8.59 83.51 43.02
N ARG A 520 -8.83 83.96 41.78
CA ARG A 520 -8.79 85.39 41.42
C ARG A 520 -9.83 86.22 42.18
N VAL A 521 -11.06 85.70 42.30
CA VAL A 521 -12.13 86.38 43.07
C VAL A 521 -11.78 86.44 44.56
N ALA A 522 -11.26 85.34 45.13
CA ALA A 522 -10.85 85.29 46.52
C ALA A 522 -9.68 86.26 46.80
N LEU A 523 -8.67 86.30 45.92
CA LEU A 523 -7.54 87.22 46.01
C LEU A 523 -8.02 88.68 45.95
N ALA A 524 -8.84 89.04 44.96
CA ALA A 524 -9.37 90.39 44.82
C ALA A 524 -10.23 90.82 46.02
N ARG A 525 -11.01 89.90 46.61
CA ARG A 525 -11.76 90.16 47.85
C ARG A 525 -10.82 90.37 49.03
N GLY A 526 -9.80 89.52 49.19
CA GLY A 526 -8.80 89.66 50.24
C GLY A 526 -8.04 90.98 50.14
N GLU A 527 -7.65 91.39 48.94
CA GLU A 527 -7.02 92.69 48.68
C GLU A 527 -7.94 93.87 48.99
N ALA A 528 -9.22 93.79 48.60
CA ALA A 528 -10.21 94.82 48.90
C ALA A 528 -10.48 94.94 50.42
N GLU A 529 -10.59 93.82 51.13
CA GLU A 529 -10.74 93.78 52.58
C GLU A 529 -9.51 94.34 53.29
N ALA A 530 -8.29 93.96 52.86
CA ALA A 530 -7.04 94.50 53.37
C ALA A 530 -6.95 96.03 53.14
N PHE A 531 -7.30 96.50 51.95
CA PHE A 531 -7.35 97.93 51.64
C PHE A 531 -8.38 98.66 52.53
N SER A 532 -9.58 98.10 52.71
CA SER A 532 -10.61 98.69 53.57
C SER A 532 -10.15 98.78 55.03
N ALA A 533 -9.46 97.75 55.54
CA ALA A 533 -8.88 97.77 56.89
C ALA A 533 -7.83 98.87 57.04
N VAL A 534 -6.93 99.03 56.06
CA VAL A 534 -5.94 100.11 56.01
C VAL A 534 -6.63 101.48 55.96
N GLN A 535 -7.63 101.65 55.09
CA GLN A 535 -8.40 102.89 54.96
C GLN A 535 -9.08 103.28 56.27
N LYS A 536 -9.74 102.34 56.96
CA LYS A 536 -10.37 102.56 58.27
C LYS A 536 -9.36 103.01 59.32
N THR A 537 -8.19 102.36 59.34
CA THR A 537 -7.10 102.71 60.27
C THR A 537 -6.57 104.11 60.01
N TYR A 538 -6.36 104.47 58.74
CA TYR A 538 -5.95 105.81 58.33
C TYR A 538 -7.00 106.87 58.71
N ALA A 539 -8.28 106.61 58.45
CA ALA A 539 -9.37 107.53 58.77
C ALA A 539 -9.51 107.81 60.27
N ALA A 540 -9.17 106.84 61.13
CA ALA A 540 -9.23 107.01 62.58
C ALA A 540 -8.13 107.93 63.14
N ALA A 541 -6.91 107.88 62.59
CA ALA A 541 -5.78 108.71 63.04
C ALA A 541 -4.73 108.92 61.93
N PRO A 542 -4.89 109.93 61.04
CA PRO A 542 -4.05 110.10 59.86
C PRO A 542 -2.56 110.39 60.14
N GLU A 543 -2.27 111.25 61.12
CA GLU A 543 -0.89 111.65 61.45
C GLU A 543 -0.08 110.48 62.03
N LEU A 544 -0.68 109.75 62.98
CA LEU A 544 -0.05 108.58 63.61
C LEU A 544 0.18 107.44 62.60
N PHE A 545 -0.79 107.19 61.70
CA PHE A 545 -0.65 106.20 60.65
C PHE A 545 0.52 106.54 59.71
N THR A 546 0.63 107.79 59.27
CA THR A 546 1.68 108.24 58.34
C THR A 546 3.06 108.16 58.99
N PHE A 547 3.17 108.56 60.26
CA PHE A 547 4.40 108.44 61.03
C PHE A 547 4.83 106.97 61.18
N ARG A 548 3.91 106.08 61.55
CA ARG A 548 4.19 104.64 61.66
C ARG A 548 4.59 104.02 60.33
N ARG A 549 3.86 104.30 59.24
CA ARG A 549 4.17 103.80 57.88
C ARG A 549 5.54 104.27 57.41
N LEU A 550 5.93 105.51 57.72
CA LEU A 550 7.26 106.05 57.43
C LEU A 550 8.35 105.30 58.21
N LEU A 551 8.12 105.01 59.49
CA LEU A 551 9.04 104.23 60.30
C LEU A 551 9.16 102.79 59.78
N GLU A 552 8.05 102.12 59.48
CA GLU A 552 8.04 100.77 58.88
C GLU A 552 8.76 100.74 57.53
N ALA A 553 8.56 101.74 56.67
CA ALA A 553 9.25 101.85 55.39
C ALA A 553 10.76 102.10 55.56
N ARG A 554 11.15 102.95 56.52
CA ARG A 554 12.56 103.18 56.87
C ARG A 554 13.18 101.92 57.47
N GLU A 555 12.48 101.22 58.35
CA GLU A 555 12.90 99.95 58.93
C GLU A 555 13.10 98.88 57.85
N ALA A 556 12.16 98.70 56.93
CA ALA A 556 12.29 97.77 55.81
C ALA A 556 13.44 98.14 54.87
N GLN A 557 13.71 99.43 54.66
CA GLN A 557 14.85 99.89 53.85
C GLN A 557 16.20 99.72 54.57
N LEU A 558 16.20 99.79 55.90
CA LEU A 558 17.38 99.64 56.76
C LEU A 558 17.62 98.17 57.16
N GLN A 559 16.64 97.28 56.99
CA GLN A 559 16.78 95.84 57.21
C GLN A 559 17.93 95.29 56.34
N GLY A 560 18.92 94.68 57.00
CA GLY A 560 20.09 94.11 56.35
C GLY A 560 21.20 95.11 55.99
N ARG A 561 21.12 96.37 56.43
CA ARG A 561 22.17 97.40 56.23
C ARG A 561 22.79 97.80 57.56
N SER A 562 24.12 97.93 57.60
CA SER A 562 24.84 98.51 58.73
C SER A 562 24.78 100.04 58.68
N PHE A 563 24.44 100.68 59.79
CA PHE A 563 24.42 102.13 59.92
C PHE A 563 25.23 102.60 61.12
N VAL A 564 25.89 103.74 60.96
CA VAL A 564 26.65 104.44 62.01
C VAL A 564 25.87 105.70 62.36
N VAL A 565 25.39 105.79 63.60
CA VAL A 565 24.70 106.98 64.10
C VAL A 565 25.74 107.91 64.71
N ILE A 566 25.95 109.07 64.10
CA ILE A 566 26.89 110.08 64.60
C ILE A 566 26.04 111.19 65.25
N ASP A 567 26.16 111.33 66.57
CA ASP A 567 25.52 112.40 67.34
C ASP A 567 26.36 113.69 67.21
N GLN A 568 25.71 114.82 66.92
CA GLN A 568 26.34 116.13 66.73
C GLN A 568 27.06 116.67 67.98
N ARG A 569 26.89 116.04 69.16
CA ARG A 569 27.63 116.42 70.38
C ARG A 569 29.09 115.90 70.41
N PHE A 570 29.50 115.04 69.49
CA PHE A 570 30.81 114.37 69.53
C PHE A 570 31.99 115.18 68.95
N GLU A 571 31.79 116.41 68.48
CA GLU A 571 32.84 117.17 67.78
C GLU A 571 33.83 117.91 68.69
N ARG A 572 33.67 117.87 70.03
CA ARG A 572 34.47 118.73 70.94
C ARG A 572 35.48 118.08 71.88
N ASP A 573 35.43 116.77 72.11
CA ASP A 573 36.44 116.10 72.94
C ASP A 573 36.79 114.73 72.33
N GLY A 574 38.06 114.53 72.01
CA GLY A 574 38.58 113.37 71.26
C GLY A 574 38.33 112.02 71.92
N GLY A 575 37.17 111.43 71.66
CA GLY A 575 36.81 110.05 72.02
C GLY A 575 36.74 109.14 70.79
N ALA A 576 37.34 107.95 70.88
CA ALA A 576 37.23 106.91 69.86
C ALA A 576 35.79 106.39 69.75
N LEU A 577 35.22 106.45 68.53
CA LEU A 577 33.89 105.94 68.21
C LEU A 577 33.92 104.40 68.07
N TRP A 578 33.24 103.68 68.95
CA TRP A 578 33.04 102.23 68.89
C TRP A 578 31.56 101.90 68.88
N ILE A 579 30.92 101.92 67.71
CA ILE A 579 29.65 101.20 67.50
C ILE A 579 29.68 100.57 66.10
N ASN A 580 29.97 99.27 66.06
CA ASN A 580 29.70 98.41 64.93
C ASN A 580 28.25 97.92 65.05
N GLY A 581 27.35 98.50 64.26
CA GLY A 581 25.97 98.03 64.12
C GLY A 581 25.88 96.76 63.26
N SER A 582 26.61 95.71 63.61
CA SER A 582 26.39 94.36 63.08
C SER A 582 25.85 93.46 64.19
N ASN A 583 24.60 93.03 64.01
CA ASN A 583 23.92 91.92 64.67
C ASN A 583 24.50 91.47 66.03
N ALA A 584 24.02 92.09 67.10
CA ALA A 584 24.11 91.57 68.47
C ALA A 584 23.21 90.34 68.69
N ALA A 585 23.32 89.34 67.79
CA ALA A 585 22.68 88.04 67.92
C ALA A 585 23.67 86.87 67.77
N ASN A 586 24.98 87.12 67.57
CA ASN A 586 25.98 86.06 67.41
C ASN A 586 27.36 86.40 68.04
N SER A 587 27.38 86.89 69.28
CA SER A 587 28.63 86.90 70.08
C SER A 587 28.65 85.71 71.03
N THR A 588 29.35 84.65 70.63
CA THR A 588 29.87 83.59 71.51
C THR A 588 30.79 84.20 72.59
N PRO A 589 30.67 83.83 73.87
CA PRO A 589 31.62 84.24 74.88
C PRO A 589 32.90 83.39 74.76
N LEU A 590 34.05 84.07 74.71
CA LEU A 590 35.38 83.48 74.91
C LEU A 590 35.66 83.44 76.41
N GLU A 591 35.37 82.30 77.03
CA GLU A 591 36.04 81.81 78.24
C GLU A 591 36.38 80.32 78.00
N ASP A 592 37.65 79.99 78.24
CA ASP A 592 38.36 78.70 78.14
C ASP A 592 38.83 78.15 76.76
N LEU A 593 40.18 78.13 76.66
CA LEU A 593 41.15 77.54 75.69
C LEU A 593 41.55 78.37 74.47
#